data_AF-A0A7W0YKZ1-F1
#
_entry.id   AF-A0A7W0YKZ1-F1
#
_cell.length_a   1.000
_cell.length_b   1.000
_cell.length_c   1.000
_cell.angle_alpha   90.00
_cell.angle_beta   90.00
_cell.angle_gamma   90.00
#
_symmetry.space_group_name_H-M   'P 1'
#
loop_
_entity.id
_entity.type
_entity.pdbx_description
1 polymer ?
#
loop_
_entity_poly.entity_id
_entity_poly.type
_entity_poly.pdbx_seq_one_letter_code
_entity_poly.pdbx_strand_id
1 'polypeptide(L)'
;MTRIRLALLVVLAVACREAGAQTGAGVSPDTLTVAPGPQYSAGFFHRVFLGDHYRDLWTMPIPAVELDLASFAGGLEVTQRGGGEQTKSLRFKGGDGRQYQFRSIDKDPTLALPPPLRKTAARDIVR
;
A
#
# COMPACT_ATOMS: atom_id res chain seq x y z
N MET A 1 48.58 44.93 21.38
CA MET A 1 47.87 43.91 22.19
C MET A 1 46.44 43.78 21.65
N THR A 2 46.27 42.86 20.72
CA THR A 2 45.08 42.63 19.89
C THR A 2 44.02 41.90 20.71
N ARG A 3 42.84 42.50 20.91
CA ARG A 3 41.75 41.88 21.68
C ARG A 3 40.42 41.99 20.93
N ILE A 4 39.78 40.82 20.84
CA ILE A 4 38.34 40.58 20.69
C ILE A 4 37.81 40.55 19.25
N ARG A 5 38.10 39.44 18.56
CA ARG A 5 37.20 38.82 17.59
C ARG A 5 36.67 37.53 18.21
N LEU A 6 35.53 37.53 18.89
CA LEU A 6 34.69 36.33 19.12
C LEU A 6 33.46 36.68 19.97
N ALA A 7 32.38 37.12 19.36
CA ALA A 7 31.07 37.18 20.04
C ALA A 7 29.91 37.00 19.05
N LEU A 8 30.12 36.16 18.03
CA LEU A 8 29.08 35.87 17.03
C LEU A 8 29.08 34.37 16.70
N LEU A 9 28.95 33.51 17.71
CA LEU A 9 28.88 32.05 17.48
C LEU A 9 28.23 31.25 18.63
N VAL A 10 27.30 31.85 19.40
CA VAL A 10 26.65 31.13 20.53
C VAL A 10 25.10 31.14 20.47
N VAL A 11 24.47 31.78 19.48
CA VAL A 11 22.99 31.82 19.43
C VAL A 11 22.36 30.69 18.59
N LEU A 12 23.16 29.80 17.97
CA LEU A 12 22.64 28.73 17.09
C LEU A 12 22.49 27.37 17.79
N ALA A 13 22.20 27.32 19.09
CA ALA A 13 22.23 26.06 19.85
C ALA A 13 20.94 25.67 20.60
N VAL A 14 19.85 26.44 20.53
CA VAL A 14 18.65 26.12 21.34
C VAL A 14 17.36 26.24 20.52
N ALA A 15 17.17 25.29 19.60
CA ALA A 15 15.85 24.90 19.12
C ALA A 15 15.84 23.44 18.63
N CYS A 16 16.49 22.52 19.35
CA CYS A 16 16.09 21.12 19.29
C CYS A 16 14.74 21.01 20.01
N ARG A 17 13.66 21.29 19.29
CA ARG A 17 12.33 20.88 19.74
C ARG A 17 12.34 19.35 19.77
N GLU A 18 12.14 18.78 20.93
CA GLU A 18 11.81 17.36 21.04
C GLU A 18 10.60 17.11 20.14
N ALA A 19 10.82 16.32 19.08
CA ALA A 19 9.75 15.77 18.30
C ALA A 19 9.04 14.76 19.22
N GLY A 20 8.02 15.23 19.93
CA GLY A 20 7.16 14.38 20.74
C GLY A 20 6.64 13.26 19.83
N ALA A 21 7.05 12.04 20.12
CA ALA A 21 6.50 10.86 19.48
C ALA A 21 4.99 10.85 19.77
N GLN A 22 4.18 10.97 18.71
CA GLN A 22 2.74 10.80 18.82
C GLN A 22 2.46 9.32 19.11
N THR A 23 2.21 8.98 20.37
CA THR A 23 1.55 7.72 20.74
C THR A 23 0.10 7.81 20.26
N GLY A 24 -0.12 7.44 19.00
CA GLY A 24 -1.46 7.13 18.50
C GLY A 24 -2.04 6.01 19.34
N ALA A 25 -3.27 6.19 19.83
CA ALA A 25 -3.99 5.23 20.64
C ALA A 25 -3.95 3.84 19.98
N GLY A 26 -3.52 2.85 20.75
CA GLY A 26 -3.37 1.46 20.32
C GLY A 26 -4.72 0.82 20.06
N VAL A 27 -5.23 0.96 18.84
CA VAL A 27 -6.16 -0.01 18.27
C VAL A 27 -5.30 -1.20 17.87
N SER A 28 -5.49 -2.34 18.53
CA SER A 28 -4.89 -3.59 18.06
C SER A 28 -5.53 -3.88 16.71
N PRO A 29 -4.78 -3.88 15.60
CA PRO A 29 -5.37 -4.08 14.30
C PRO A 29 -5.97 -5.48 14.20
N ASP A 30 -7.23 -5.57 13.81
CA ASP A 30 -7.85 -6.85 13.48
C ASP A 30 -7.04 -7.49 12.35
N THR A 31 -6.51 -8.67 12.63
CA THR A 31 -5.66 -9.41 11.72
C THR A 31 -6.48 -10.51 11.08
N LEU A 32 -6.60 -10.47 9.76
CA LEU A 32 -7.32 -11.45 8.96
C LEU A 32 -6.34 -12.35 8.22
N THR A 33 -6.62 -13.64 8.16
CA THR A 33 -5.84 -14.56 7.32
C THR A 33 -6.44 -14.59 5.92
N VAL A 34 -5.69 -14.11 4.93
CA VAL A 34 -6.14 -13.99 3.54
C VAL A 34 -5.06 -14.48 2.57
N ALA A 35 -5.47 -15.13 1.49
CA ALA A 35 -4.57 -15.43 0.37
C ALA A 35 -4.53 -14.23 -0.58
N PRO A 36 -3.35 -13.74 -1.01
CA PRO A 36 -3.25 -12.57 -1.90
C PRO A 36 -3.91 -12.75 -3.28
N GLY A 37 -3.94 -13.97 -3.80
CA GLY A 37 -4.48 -14.29 -5.12
C GLY A 37 -4.94 -15.76 -5.22
N PRO A 38 -6.02 -16.16 -4.53
CA PRO A 38 -6.54 -17.53 -4.56
C PRO A 38 -6.91 -18.02 -5.97
N GLN A 39 -7.27 -17.10 -6.87
CA GLN A 39 -7.56 -17.40 -8.28
C GLN A 39 -6.38 -17.98 -9.06
N TYR A 40 -5.14 -17.84 -8.57
CA TYR A 40 -3.94 -18.37 -9.23
C TYR A 40 -3.71 -19.87 -8.98
N SER A 41 -4.61 -20.52 -8.22
CA SER A 41 -4.55 -21.98 -8.03
C SER A 41 -4.64 -22.71 -9.37
N ALA A 42 -3.79 -23.72 -9.54
CA ALA A 42 -3.66 -24.48 -10.78
C ALA A 42 -3.53 -25.98 -10.49
N GLY A 43 -4.30 -26.79 -11.22
CA GLY A 43 -4.24 -28.25 -11.18
C GLY A 43 -3.09 -28.82 -12.01
N PHE A 44 -2.83 -30.12 -11.84
CA PHE A 44 -1.66 -30.84 -12.41
C PHE A 44 -1.42 -30.55 -13.90
N PHE A 45 -2.43 -30.70 -14.75
CA PHE A 45 -2.28 -30.47 -16.19
C PHE A 45 -1.83 -29.03 -16.51
N HIS A 46 -2.43 -28.04 -15.85
CA HIS A 46 -2.02 -26.64 -16.02
C HIS A 46 -0.55 -26.45 -15.58
N ARG A 47 -0.14 -27.09 -14.48
CA ARG A 47 1.24 -27.05 -14.00
C ARG A 47 2.25 -27.68 -14.98
N VAL A 48 1.88 -28.78 -15.63
CA VAL A 48 2.74 -29.47 -16.61
C VAL A 48 2.94 -28.64 -17.87
N PHE A 49 1.89 -28.01 -18.39
CA PHE A 49 1.97 -27.28 -19.66
C PHE A 49 2.50 -25.85 -19.51
N LEU A 50 2.12 -25.14 -18.44
CA LEU A 50 2.46 -23.72 -18.25
C LEU A 50 3.53 -23.51 -17.17
N GLY A 51 3.91 -24.54 -16.40
CA GLY A 51 4.99 -24.47 -15.42
C GLY A 51 4.56 -23.91 -14.06
N ASP A 52 5.49 -23.94 -13.09
CA ASP A 52 5.20 -23.71 -11.67
C ASP A 52 4.94 -22.27 -11.23
N HIS A 53 5.68 -21.31 -11.75
CA HIS A 53 5.55 -19.89 -11.39
C HIS A 53 5.48 -19.66 -9.86
N TYR A 54 4.90 -18.54 -9.44
CA TYR A 54 4.79 -18.15 -8.03
C TYR A 54 3.42 -18.43 -7.43
N ARG A 55 2.58 -19.24 -8.09
CA ARG A 55 1.19 -19.46 -7.64
C ARG A 55 1.09 -19.97 -6.21
N ASP A 56 2.02 -20.80 -5.76
CA ASP A 56 2.02 -21.29 -4.37
C ASP A 56 2.24 -20.14 -3.36
N LEU A 57 3.02 -19.11 -3.72
CA LEU A 57 3.15 -17.90 -2.89
C LEU A 57 1.89 -17.04 -2.93
N TRP A 58 1.22 -16.93 -4.07
CA TRP A 58 0.01 -16.13 -4.23
C TRP A 58 -1.23 -16.79 -3.61
N THR A 59 -1.25 -18.12 -3.50
CA THR A 59 -2.34 -18.86 -2.87
C THR A 59 -2.09 -19.15 -1.39
N MET A 60 -0.89 -18.87 -0.88
CA MET A 60 -0.55 -19.04 0.54
C MET A 60 -1.34 -18.07 1.42
N PRO A 61 -2.15 -18.55 2.38
CA PRO A 61 -2.82 -17.68 3.35
C PRO A 61 -1.79 -17.00 4.25
N ILE A 62 -1.87 -15.67 4.36
CA ILE A 62 -1.01 -14.87 5.22
C ILE A 62 -1.86 -14.00 6.16
N PRO A 63 -1.38 -13.71 7.38
CA PRO A 63 -2.00 -12.70 8.23
C PRO A 63 -1.80 -11.32 7.62
N ALA A 64 -2.88 -10.56 7.49
CA ALA A 64 -2.90 -9.18 7.03
C ALA A 64 -3.74 -8.33 7.98
N VAL A 65 -3.27 -7.13 8.26
CA VAL A 65 -4.00 -6.14 9.06
C VAL A 65 -5.15 -5.57 8.24
N GLU A 66 -6.35 -5.64 8.78
CA GLU A 66 -7.50 -4.94 8.22
C GLU A 66 -7.35 -3.42 8.45
N LEU A 67 -7.50 -2.65 7.37
CA LEU A 67 -7.45 -1.20 7.42
C LEU A 67 -8.87 -0.65 7.57
N ASP A 68 -9.24 -0.26 8.79
CA ASP A 68 -10.44 0.54 9.01
C ASP A 68 -10.18 2.01 8.64
N LEU A 69 -10.81 2.46 7.55
CA LEU A 69 -10.67 3.81 7.04
C LEU A 69 -11.23 4.88 7.99
N ALA A 70 -12.19 4.55 8.86
CA ALA A 70 -12.81 5.52 9.76
C ALA A 70 -11.90 5.87 10.95
N SER A 71 -11.13 4.90 11.46
CA SER A 71 -10.29 5.06 12.64
C SER A 71 -8.82 5.30 12.32
N PHE A 72 -8.29 4.72 11.24
CA PHE A 72 -6.88 4.83 10.89
C PHE A 72 -6.49 6.28 10.59
N ALA A 73 -5.34 6.73 11.13
CA ALA A 73 -4.80 8.08 10.93
C ALA A 73 -5.79 9.24 11.25
N GLY A 74 -6.71 9.02 12.19
CA GLY A 74 -7.75 10.00 12.54
C GLY A 74 -8.90 10.08 11.53
N GLY A 75 -9.05 9.04 10.69
CA GLY A 75 -10.01 8.98 9.59
C GLY A 75 -9.36 9.31 8.25
N LEU A 76 -9.54 8.43 7.27
CA LEU A 76 -9.03 8.59 5.91
C LEU A 76 -10.13 9.07 4.97
N GLU A 77 -9.93 10.26 4.39
CA GLU A 77 -10.79 10.80 3.34
C GLU A 77 -10.16 10.56 1.96
N VAL A 78 -10.90 9.97 1.02
CA VAL A 78 -10.42 9.76 -0.36
C VAL A 78 -10.26 11.11 -1.05
N THR A 79 -9.05 11.41 -1.51
CA THR A 79 -8.76 12.65 -2.24
C THR A 79 -8.60 12.44 -3.73
N GLN A 80 -8.06 11.29 -4.15
CA GLN A 80 -7.81 11.02 -5.55
C GLN A 80 -7.83 9.53 -5.84
N ARG A 81 -8.49 9.16 -6.94
CA ARG A 81 -8.30 7.86 -7.57
C ARG A 81 -7.15 7.94 -8.58
N GLY A 82 -6.23 7.01 -8.49
CA GLY A 82 -5.17 6.80 -9.45
C GLY A 82 -5.16 5.37 -9.98
N GLY A 83 -4.07 5.04 -10.64
CA GLY A 83 -3.91 3.78 -11.35
C GLY A 83 -4.17 3.91 -12.84
N GLY A 84 -4.07 2.79 -13.53
CA GLY A 84 -4.27 2.70 -14.98
C GLY A 84 -5.06 1.44 -15.31
N GLU A 85 -4.72 0.77 -16.40
CA GLU A 85 -5.41 -0.44 -16.84
C GLU A 85 -5.04 -1.71 -16.06
N GLN A 86 -4.17 -1.59 -15.04
CA GLN A 86 -3.53 -2.74 -14.37
C GLN A 86 -3.59 -2.63 -12.84
N THR A 87 -3.21 -1.47 -12.30
CA THR A 87 -3.17 -1.25 -10.85
C THR A 87 -4.20 -0.23 -10.44
N LYS A 88 -4.86 -0.43 -9.30
CA LYS A 88 -5.80 0.52 -8.69
C LYS A 88 -5.09 1.23 -7.54
N SER A 89 -5.08 2.56 -7.51
CA SER A 89 -4.55 3.31 -6.37
C SER A 89 -5.53 4.35 -5.86
N LEU A 90 -5.47 4.60 -4.56
CA LEU A 90 -6.24 5.63 -3.88
C LEU A 90 -5.30 6.46 -3.02
N ARG A 91 -5.43 7.77 -3.13
CA ARG A 91 -4.79 8.74 -2.25
C ARG A 91 -5.82 9.20 -1.23
N PHE A 92 -5.35 9.34 0.00
CA PHE A 92 -6.16 9.77 1.13
C PHE A 92 -5.50 10.95 1.85
N LYS A 93 -6.33 11.75 2.52
CA LYS A 93 -5.92 12.69 3.54
C LYS A 93 -6.37 12.14 4.89
N GLY A 94 -5.45 12.01 5.84
CA GLY A 94 -5.76 11.60 7.21
C GLY A 94 -6.23 12.78 8.05
N GLY A 95 -7.05 12.51 9.07
CA GLY A 95 -7.40 13.46 10.12
C GLY A 95 -6.17 13.95 10.91
N ASP A 96 -5.07 13.19 10.88
CA ASP A 96 -3.76 13.59 11.39
C ASP A 96 -3.02 14.64 10.52
N GLY A 97 -3.62 15.06 9.40
CA GLY A 97 -3.06 16.04 8.47
C GLY A 97 -2.06 15.49 7.46
N ARG A 98 -1.80 14.17 7.46
CA ARG A 98 -0.85 13.52 6.53
C ARG A 98 -1.57 13.01 5.28
N GLN A 99 -0.79 12.80 4.21
CA GLN A 99 -1.29 12.12 3.02
C GLN A 99 -0.87 10.65 3.01
N TYR A 100 -1.81 9.80 2.61
CA TYR A 100 -1.61 8.36 2.48
C TYR A 100 -1.89 7.93 1.05
N GLN A 101 -1.21 6.88 0.59
CA GLN A 101 -1.47 6.28 -0.70
C GLN A 101 -1.44 4.76 -0.57
N PHE A 102 -2.51 4.12 -1.01
CA PHE A 102 -2.62 2.67 -1.10
C PHE A 102 -2.75 2.26 -2.57
N ARG A 103 -2.17 1.11 -2.92
CA ARG A 103 -2.24 0.53 -4.26
C ARG A 103 -2.53 -0.95 -4.16
N SER A 104 -3.30 -1.49 -5.11
CA SER A 104 -3.44 -2.93 -5.28
C SER A 104 -2.09 -3.60 -5.56
N ILE A 105 -1.89 -4.78 -4.99
CA ILE A 105 -0.74 -5.64 -5.24
C ILE A 105 -1.07 -6.57 -6.42
N ASP A 106 -2.25 -7.19 -6.39
CA ASP A 106 -2.80 -7.93 -7.53
C ASP A 106 -3.09 -6.99 -8.70
N LYS A 107 -2.61 -7.39 -9.89
CA LYS A 107 -2.78 -6.64 -11.13
C LYS A 107 -4.01 -7.16 -11.86
N ASP A 108 -4.83 -6.22 -12.33
CA ASP A 108 -6.07 -6.51 -13.04
C ASP A 108 -6.00 -5.91 -14.46
N PRO A 109 -5.38 -6.63 -15.42
CA PRO A 109 -5.26 -6.22 -16.82
C PRO A 109 -6.57 -6.17 -17.60
N THR A 110 -7.70 -6.56 -17.00
CA THR A 110 -8.97 -6.72 -17.70
C THR A 110 -9.39 -5.45 -18.44
N LEU A 111 -8.97 -4.27 -17.97
CA LEU A 111 -9.30 -3.00 -18.63
C LEU A 111 -8.58 -2.79 -19.96
N ALA A 112 -7.42 -3.41 -20.18
CA ALA A 112 -6.68 -3.35 -21.44
C ALA A 112 -7.37 -4.13 -22.58
N LEU A 113 -8.31 -5.03 -22.24
CA LEU A 113 -9.11 -5.74 -23.23
C LEU A 113 -10.24 -4.83 -23.77
N PRO A 114 -10.58 -4.93 -25.08
CA PRO A 114 -11.80 -4.33 -25.62
C PRO A 114 -13.06 -4.74 -24.83
N PRO A 115 -14.06 -3.87 -24.66
CA PRO A 115 -15.24 -4.14 -23.84
C PRO A 115 -15.93 -5.50 -24.09
N PRO A 116 -16.06 -6.00 -25.33
CA PRO A 116 -16.66 -7.31 -25.59
C PRO A 116 -15.85 -8.49 -25.01
N LEU A 117 -14.53 -8.36 -24.87
CA LEU A 117 -13.63 -9.44 -24.45
C LEU A 117 -13.42 -9.50 -22.93
N ARG A 118 -13.83 -8.46 -22.19
CA ARG A 118 -13.64 -8.38 -20.73
C ARG A 118 -14.42 -9.45 -19.95
N LYS A 119 -15.41 -10.08 -20.57
CA LYS A 119 -16.27 -11.12 -19.97
C LYS A 119 -16.11 -12.49 -20.65
N THR A 120 -15.02 -12.69 -21.38
CA THR A 120 -14.74 -13.97 -22.07
C THR A 120 -13.48 -14.61 -21.50
N ALA A 121 -13.12 -15.81 -22.00
CA ALA A 121 -11.88 -16.50 -21.65
C ALA A 121 -10.61 -15.66 -21.89
N ALA A 122 -10.68 -14.62 -22.74
CA ALA A 122 -9.56 -13.70 -22.94
C ALA A 122 -9.15 -13.00 -21.62
N ARG A 123 -10.10 -12.77 -20.71
CA ARG A 123 -9.84 -12.21 -19.37
C ARG A 123 -8.89 -13.09 -18.56
N ASP A 124 -9.13 -14.40 -18.56
CA ASP A 124 -8.37 -15.35 -17.74
C ASP A 124 -6.98 -15.58 -18.32
N ILE A 125 -6.79 -15.33 -19.62
CA ILE A 125 -5.49 -15.44 -20.29
C ILE A 125 -4.59 -14.25 -19.99
N VAL A 126 -5.14 -13.04 -19.89
CA VAL A 126 -4.32 -11.84 -19.64
C VAL A 126 -3.98 -11.64 -18.16
N ARG A 127 -4.67 -12.33 -17.25
CA ARG A 127 -4.54 -12.17 -15.80
C ARG A 127 -3.48 -13.08 -15.18
#